data_AF-A0A940RSF4-F1
#
_entry.id   AF-A0A940RSF4-F1
#
_cell.length_a   1.000
_cell.length_b   1.000
_cell.length_c   1.000
_cell.angle_alpha   90.00
_cell.angle_beta   90.00
_cell.angle_gamma   90.00
#
_symmetry.space_group_name_H-M   'P 1'
#
loop_
_entity.id
_entity.type
_entity.pdbx_description
1 polymer ?
#
loop_
_entity_poly.entity_id
_entity_poly.type
_entity_poly.pdbx_seq_one_letter_code
_entity_poly.pdbx_strand_id
1 'polypeptide(L)'
;MPEEHDEAVLLALLDRLLKFRLPRALELKKNVEAGERLTDADIAFLKAALADAQDGQRYVVRNPEFHRLGAQIAQLYDDIVSGALENEKKHGDR
;
A
#
# COMPACT_ATOMS: atom_id res chain seq x y z
N MET A 1 -6.71 -9.19 28.27
CA MET A 1 -7.53 -8.05 27.81
C MET A 1 -6.78 -7.43 26.65
N PRO A 2 -7.36 -7.30 25.44
CA PRO A 2 -6.77 -6.38 24.47
C PRO A 2 -6.77 -5.01 25.14
N GLU A 3 -5.60 -4.40 25.26
CA GLU A 3 -5.46 -3.11 25.93
C GLU A 3 -6.21 -2.08 25.07
N GLU A 4 -7.04 -1.22 25.66
CA GLU A 4 -7.82 -0.18 24.94
C GLU A 4 -6.95 0.70 24.02
N HIS A 5 -5.64 0.71 24.26
CA HIS A 5 -4.62 1.32 23.41
C HIS A 5 -4.46 0.67 22.03
N ASP A 6 -4.60 -0.66 21.90
CA ASP A 6 -4.42 -1.36 20.63
C ASP A 6 -5.52 -1.00 19.61
N GLU A 7 -6.76 -0.81 20.08
CA GLU A 7 -7.90 -0.44 19.24
C GLU A 7 -7.80 1.01 18.76
N ALA A 8 -7.40 1.93 19.64
CA ALA A 8 -7.17 3.33 19.26
C ALA A 8 -6.02 3.49 18.25
N VAL A 9 -4.93 2.72 18.41
CA VAL A 9 -3.82 2.70 17.46
C VAL A 9 -4.27 2.15 16.11
N LEU A 10 -5.03 1.04 16.11
CA LEU A 10 -5.57 0.44 14.90
C LEU A 10 -6.49 1.41 14.14
N LEU A 11 -7.38 2.11 14.84
CA LEU A 11 -8.26 3.11 14.24
C LEU A 11 -7.47 4.26 13.59
N ALA A 12 -6.41 4.74 14.25
CA ALA A 12 -5.54 5.77 13.69
C ALA A 12 -4.78 5.29 12.44
N LEU A 13 -4.32 4.03 12.43
CA LEU A 13 -3.68 3.42 11.26
C LEU A 13 -4.66 3.28 10.09
N LEU A 14 -5.90 2.87 10.36
CA LEU A 14 -6.96 2.77 9.36
C LEU A 14 -7.34 4.14 8.79
N ASP A 15 -7.48 5.15 9.65
CA ASP A 15 -7.78 6.53 9.22
C ASP A 15 -6.67 7.08 8.33
N ARG A 16 -5.40 6.86 8.71
CA ARG A 16 -4.23 7.26 7.91
C ARG A 16 -4.18 6.53 6.57
N LEU A 17 -4.49 5.23 6.57
CA LEU A 17 -4.57 4.42 5.36
C LEU A 17 -5.62 5.00 4.40
N LEU A 18 -6.85 5.21 4.87
CA LEU A 18 -7.98 5.63 4.04
C LEU A 18 -7.83 7.07 3.53
N LYS A 19 -7.34 7.99 4.36
CA LYS A 19 -7.25 9.42 4.00
C LYS A 19 -6.02 9.79 3.18
N PHE A 20 -4.90 9.09 3.39
CA PHE A 20 -3.62 9.51 2.80
C PHE A 20 -2.99 8.44 1.92
N ARG A 21 -2.86 7.21 2.41
CA ARG A 21 -2.08 6.18 1.70
C ARG A 21 -2.85 5.59 0.52
N LEU A 22 -4.12 5.23 0.72
CA LEU A 22 -4.94 4.58 -0.29
C LEU A 22 -5.23 5.48 -1.51
N PRO A 23 -5.61 6.76 -1.36
CA PRO A 23 -5.85 7.62 -2.51
C PRO A 23 -4.61 7.75 -3.39
N ARG A 24 -3.44 7.98 -2.76
CA ARG A 24 -2.18 8.10 -3.48
C ARG A 24 -1.76 6.79 -4.16
N ALA A 25 -1.90 5.64 -3.50
CA ALA A 25 -1.61 4.35 -4.11
C ALA A 25 -2.52 4.06 -5.32
N LEU A 26 -3.80 4.43 -5.25
CA LEU A 26 -4.73 4.30 -6.37
C LEU A 26 -4.36 5.22 -7.54
N GLU A 27 -3.87 6.43 -7.28
CA GLU A 27 -3.31 7.29 -8.33
C GLU A 27 -2.10 6.63 -9.00
N LEU A 28 -1.17 6.08 -8.23
CA LEU A 28 -0.01 5.39 -8.78
C LEU A 28 -0.40 4.18 -9.63
N LYS A 29 -1.41 3.41 -9.20
CA LYS A 29 -1.96 2.31 -10.00
C LYS A 29 -2.45 2.80 -11.36
N LYS A 30 -3.21 3.89 -11.40
CA LYS A 30 -3.69 4.48 -12.66
C LYS A 30 -2.55 4.93 -13.57
N ASN A 31 -1.52 5.55 -13.00
CA ASN A 31 -0.37 6.02 -13.77
C ASN A 31 0.41 4.86 -14.40
N VAL A 32 0.68 3.79 -13.63
CA VAL A 32 1.36 2.61 -14.20
C VAL A 32 0.47 1.87 -15.22
N GLU A 33 -0.84 1.81 -15.00
CA GLU A 33 -1.78 1.27 -16.01
C GLU A 33 -1.80 2.10 -17.30
N ALA A 34 -1.53 3.41 -17.21
CA ALA A 34 -1.39 4.30 -18.35
C ALA A 34 -0.02 4.19 -19.06
N GLY A 35 0.90 3.38 -18.56
CA GLY A 35 2.25 3.20 -19.13
C GLY A 35 3.31 4.16 -18.58
N GLU A 36 2.99 4.92 -17.53
CA GLU A 36 3.95 5.81 -16.87
C GLU A 36 4.93 5.01 -15.99
N ARG A 37 6.14 5.55 -15.85
CA ARG A 37 7.17 5.02 -14.95
C ARG A 37 7.00 5.63 -13.57
N LEU A 38 7.32 4.86 -12.53
CA LEU A 38 7.35 5.39 -11.18
C LEU A 38 8.54 6.33 -11.03
N THR A 39 8.32 7.46 -10.39
CA THR A 39 9.41 8.37 -10.01
C THR A 39 10.07 7.89 -8.72
N ASP A 40 11.27 8.41 -8.41
CA ASP A 40 11.93 8.14 -7.12
C ASP A 40 11.05 8.52 -5.92
N ALA A 41 10.25 9.59 -6.06
CA ALA A 41 9.31 10.01 -5.03
C ALA A 41 8.18 8.99 -4.84
N ASP A 42 7.68 8.40 -5.92
CA ASP A 42 6.65 7.37 -5.86
C ASP A 42 7.20 6.08 -5.24
N ILE A 43 8.41 5.68 -5.60
CA ILE A 43 9.11 4.53 -5.01
C ILE A 43 9.33 4.76 -3.50
N ALA A 44 9.76 5.96 -3.10
CA ALA A 44 9.94 6.31 -1.70
C ALA A 44 8.61 6.26 -0.92
N PHE A 45 7.53 6.76 -1.53
CA PHE A 45 6.19 6.67 -0.96
C PHE A 45 5.76 5.21 -0.75
N LEU A 46 5.90 4.35 -1.76
CA LEU A 46 5.51 2.94 -1.68
C LEU A 46 6.29 2.20 -0.60
N LYS A 47 7.61 2.43 -0.50
CA LYS A 47 8.45 1.85 0.56
C LYS A 47 7.99 2.26 1.96
N ALA A 48 7.73 3.55 2.16
CA ALA A 48 7.26 4.04 3.46
C ALA A 48 5.87 3.49 3.83
N ALA A 49 4.99 3.36 2.84
CA ALA A 49 3.64 2.85 3.07
C ALA A 49 3.61 1.33 3.32
N LEU A 50 4.54 0.58 2.71
CA LEU A 50 4.72 -0.85 3.01
C LEU A 50 5.30 -1.08 4.40
N ALA A 51 6.26 -0.25 4.83
CA ALA A 51 6.81 -0.31 6.18
C ALA A 51 5.71 -0.04 7.23
N ASP A 52 4.88 1.00 7.03
CA ASP A 52 3.72 1.28 7.89
C ASP A 52 2.76 0.06 7.96
N ALA A 53 2.55 -0.64 6.82
CA ALA A 53 1.67 -1.81 6.76
C ALA A 53 2.25 -3.03 7.48
N GLN A 54 3.57 -3.23 7.44
CA GLN A 54 4.27 -4.29 8.17
C GLN A 54 4.18 -4.06 9.68
N ASP A 55 4.37 -2.83 10.15
CA ASP A 55 4.17 -2.47 11.55
C ASP A 55 2.72 -2.68 12.00
N GLY A 56 1.76 -2.43 11.08
CA GLY A 56 0.34 -2.69 11.26
C GLY A 56 -0.03 -4.18 11.31
N GLN A 57 0.81 -5.08 10.78
CA GLN A 57 0.47 -6.50 10.60
C GLN A 57 0.15 -7.20 11.92
N ARG A 58 0.82 -6.81 13.03
CA ARG A 58 0.55 -7.37 14.36
C ARG A 58 -0.90 -7.15 14.82
N TYR A 59 -1.52 -6.07 14.36
CA TYR A 59 -2.92 -5.76 14.65
C TYR A 59 -3.86 -6.53 13.73
N VAL A 60 -3.48 -6.70 12.46
CA VAL A 60 -4.27 -7.47 11.49
C VAL A 60 -4.36 -8.95 11.87
N VAL A 61 -3.25 -9.57 12.29
CA VAL A 61 -3.22 -11.00 12.70
C VAL A 61 -4.14 -11.29 13.89
N ARG A 62 -4.35 -10.30 14.76
CA ARG A 62 -5.20 -10.43 15.95
C ARG A 62 -6.69 -10.17 15.66
N ASN A 63 -7.02 -9.65 14.48
CA ASN A 63 -8.36 -9.16 14.15
C ASN A 63 -8.76 -9.65 12.73
N PRO A 64 -9.46 -10.80 12.63
CA PRO A 64 -9.77 -11.46 11.36
C PRO A 64 -10.55 -10.59 10.37
N GLU A 65 -11.34 -9.61 10.84
CA GLU A 65 -12.04 -8.66 9.96
C GLU A 65 -11.09 -7.87 9.04
N PHE A 66 -9.84 -7.65 9.46
CA PHE A 66 -8.85 -6.91 8.68
C PHE A 66 -8.03 -7.79 7.74
N HIS A 67 -8.14 -9.12 7.83
CA HIS A 67 -7.43 -10.02 6.92
C HIS A 67 -7.80 -9.72 5.46
N ARG A 68 -9.09 -9.50 5.18
CA ARG A 68 -9.57 -9.17 3.85
C ARG A 68 -9.01 -7.83 3.36
N LEU A 69 -9.05 -6.81 4.23
CA LEU A 69 -8.51 -5.48 3.90
C LEU A 69 -7.00 -5.55 3.66
N GLY A 70 -6.25 -6.25 4.51
CA GLY A 70 -4.81 -6.46 4.36
C GLY A 70 -4.47 -7.15 3.04
N ALA A 71 -5.23 -8.18 2.65
CA ALA A 71 -5.05 -8.86 1.37
C ALA A 71 -5.31 -7.92 0.17
N GLN A 72 -6.35 -7.08 0.25
CA GLN A 72 -6.65 -6.11 -0.82
C GLN A 72 -5.55 -5.05 -0.95
N ILE A 73 -4.98 -4.59 0.17
CA ILE A 73 -3.86 -3.65 0.17
C ILE A 73 -2.61 -4.31 -0.42
N ALA A 74 -2.31 -5.55 -0.02
CA ALA A 74 -1.16 -6.29 -0.56
C ALA A 74 -1.28 -6.46 -2.08
N GLN A 75 -2.47 -6.84 -2.56
CA GLN A 75 -2.73 -6.95 -4.01
C GLN A 75 -2.56 -5.61 -4.73
N LEU A 76 -3.04 -4.51 -4.15
CA LEU A 76 -2.85 -3.17 -4.71
C LEU A 76 -1.36 -2.83 -4.90
N TYR A 77 -0.51 -3.12 -3.92
CA TYR A 77 0.93 -2.89 -4.06
C TYR A 77 1.56 -3.77 -5.12
N ASP A 78 1.16 -5.05 -5.18
CA ASP A 78 1.64 -5.99 -6.19
C ASP A 78 1.30 -5.54 -7.62
N ASP A 79 0.06 -5.07 -7.83
CA ASP A 79 -0.39 -4.54 -9.12
C ASP A 79 0.45 -3.31 -9.54
N ILE A 80 0.73 -2.40 -8.61
CA ILE A 80 1.53 -1.19 -8.88
C ILE A 80 2.96 -1.57 -9.27
N VAL A 81 3.59 -2.44 -8.49
CA VAL A 81 4.99 -2.85 -8.72
C VAL A 81 5.11 -3.64 -10.03
N SER A 82 4.18 -4.55 -10.29
CA SER A 82 4.15 -5.33 -11.53
C SER A 82 4.00 -4.43 -12.75
N GLY A 83 3.04 -3.50 -12.75
CA GLY A 83 2.85 -2.55 -13.83
C GLY A 83 4.06 -1.63 -14.04
N ALA A 84 4.68 -1.17 -12.95
CA ALA A 84 5.90 -0.36 -13.02
C ALA A 84 7.06 -1.14 -13.68
N LEU A 85 7.27 -2.40 -13.30
CA LEU A 85 8.30 -3.26 -13.90
C LEU A 85 8.06 -3.50 -15.39
N GLU A 86 6.81 -3.69 -15.80
CA GLU A 86 6.44 -3.82 -17.21
C GLU A 86 6.75 -2.53 -17.99
N ASN A 87 6.47 -1.37 -17.40
CA ASN A 87 6.73 -0.08 -18.03
C ASN A 87 8.23 0.21 -18.15
N GLU A 88 9.03 -0.08 -17.12
CA GLU A 88 10.49 0.02 -17.20
C GLU A 88 11.05 -0.83 -18.35
N LYS A 89 10.58 -2.07 -18.50
CA LYS A 89 10.99 -2.95 -19.61
C LYS A 89 10.62 -2.35 -20.97
N LYS A 90 9.39 -1.86 -21.14
CA LYS A 90 8.92 -1.26 -22.40
C LYS A 90 9.66 0.03 -22.78
N HIS A 91 10.16 0.77 -21.79
CA HIS A 91 10.95 2.00 -22.04
C HIS A 91 12.44 1.72 -22.21
N GLY A 92 12.98 0.66 -21.61
CA GLY A 92 14.38 0.24 -21.78
C GLY A 92 14.69 -0.56 -23.05
N ASP A 93 13.66 -1.14 -23.68
CA ASP A 93 13.76 -1.91 -24.94
C ASP A 93 13.58 -1.02 -26.20
N ARG A 94 13.48 0.30 -26.03
CA ARG A 94 13.38 1.31 -27.10
C ARG A 94 14.66 2.12 -27.23
#